data_AF-A0A367JN40-F1
#
_entry.id   AF-A0A367JN40-F1
#
_cell.length_a   1.000
_cell.length_b   1.000
_cell.length_c   1.000
_cell.angle_alpha   90.00
_cell.angle_beta   90.00
_cell.angle_gamma   90.00
#
_symmetry.space_group_name_H-M   'P 1'
#
loop_
_entity.id
_entity.type
_entity.pdbx_description
1 polymer ?
#
loop_
_entity_poly.entity_id
_entity_poly.type
_entity_poly.pdbx_seq_one_letter_code
_entity_poly.pdbx_strand_id
1 'polypeptide(L)'
;LRNRRHRQRRGPLVIYNEDNGLVKAFRNLPGLELVNVRRLNLLQLAPGGHLGRFIIWTKSAFALLDELYGTYEAPAALKKDYVLPAHIMTNPDVARLINSDEIQSVVRPAGGKHHKRPFTQKKNPLKNQGVMNRLNPYAQVLRRAEIIKSQKTGKVTKTEKKKGTSTAASKKFLEILHSA
;
A
#
# COMPACT_ATOMS: atom_id res chain seq x y z
N LEU A 1 24.73 -30.48 -32.04
CA LEU A 1 25.95 -31.33 -32.03
C LEU A 1 26.84 -31.07 -30.79
N ARG A 2 26.33 -31.15 -29.54
CA ARG A 2 27.14 -30.89 -28.30
C ARG A 2 26.73 -31.77 -27.09
N ASN A 3 26.34 -33.03 -27.30
CA ASN A 3 26.02 -34.01 -26.23
C ASN A 3 25.04 -33.55 -25.14
N ARG A 4 24.08 -32.65 -25.45
CA ARG A 4 22.99 -32.19 -24.57
C ARG A 4 21.64 -32.49 -25.20
N ARG A 5 21.42 -33.76 -25.58
CA ARG A 5 20.24 -34.19 -26.35
C ARG A 5 18.94 -34.15 -25.52
N HIS A 6 19.01 -34.48 -24.23
CA HIS A 6 17.85 -34.60 -23.36
C HIS A 6 17.89 -33.58 -22.22
N ARG A 7 16.72 -33.04 -21.86
CA ARG A 7 16.51 -32.22 -20.67
C ARG A 7 15.50 -32.93 -19.78
N GLN A 8 15.82 -33.05 -18.50
CA GLN A 8 14.94 -33.67 -17.50
C GLN A 8 14.67 -32.67 -16.37
N ARG A 9 13.49 -32.78 -15.76
CA ARG A 9 13.18 -32.06 -14.53
C ARG A 9 13.90 -32.74 -13.37
N ARG A 10 14.28 -31.97 -12.35
CA ARG A 10 14.84 -32.50 -11.11
C ARG A 10 13.71 -33.05 -10.26
N GLY A 11 13.84 -34.29 -9.84
CA GLY A 11 12.91 -34.99 -8.96
C GLY A 11 13.36 -34.92 -7.49
N PRO A 12 12.86 -35.85 -6.66
CA PRO A 12 13.24 -35.94 -5.26
C PRO A 12 14.75 -36.10 -5.07
N LEU A 13 15.26 -35.59 -3.96
CA LEU A 13 16.62 -35.82 -3.50
C LEU A 13 16.59 -36.76 -2.29
N VAL A 14 17.19 -37.94 -2.41
CA VAL A 14 17.30 -38.89 -1.29
C VAL A 14 18.64 -38.68 -0.60
N ILE A 15 18.61 -38.46 0.70
CA ILE A 15 19.80 -38.24 1.51
C ILE A 15 20.00 -39.42 2.46
N TYR A 16 21.21 -39.97 2.45
CA TYR A 16 21.60 -41.16 3.20
C TYR A 16 22.93 -40.98 3.93
N ASN A 17 23.17 -41.75 5.00
CA ASN A 17 24.45 -41.75 5.72
C ASN A 17 25.43 -42.78 5.12
N GLU A 18 24.98 -44.03 4.97
CA GLU A 18 25.79 -45.15 4.48
C GLU A 18 25.12 -45.78 3.24
N ASP A 19 25.94 -46.25 2.30
CA ASP A 19 25.45 -46.90 1.07
C ASP A 19 25.41 -48.42 1.24
N ASN A 20 24.24 -48.93 1.60
CA ASN A 20 23.95 -50.37 1.66
C ASN A 20 23.21 -50.85 0.38
N GLY A 21 23.66 -50.39 -0.79
CA GLY A 21 23.04 -50.69 -2.09
C GLY A 21 21.95 -49.70 -2.51
N LEU A 22 21.69 -48.67 -1.69
CA LEU A 22 20.72 -47.61 -1.97
C LEU A 22 21.08 -46.90 -3.28
N VAL A 23 22.38 -46.65 -3.52
CA VAL A 23 22.80 -45.97 -4.75
C VAL A 23 22.45 -46.78 -5.99
N LYS A 24 22.68 -48.09 -5.95
CA LYS A 24 22.38 -48.96 -7.08
C LYS A 24 20.88 -49.08 -7.34
N ALA A 25 20.07 -49.10 -6.28
CA ALA A 25 18.62 -49.22 -6.37
C ALA A 25 17.98 -47.99 -7.04
N PHE A 26 18.45 -46.78 -6.70
CA PHE A 26 17.77 -45.53 -7.06
C PHE A 26 18.42 -44.78 -8.24
N ARG A 27 19.68 -45.05 -8.61
CA ARG A 27 20.41 -44.27 -9.64
C ARG A 27 19.79 -44.27 -11.04
N ASN A 28 19.00 -45.28 -11.38
CA ASN A 28 18.40 -45.42 -12.72
C ASN A 28 16.98 -44.84 -12.80
N LEU A 29 16.48 -44.25 -11.71
CA LEU A 29 15.18 -43.58 -11.73
C LEU A 29 15.34 -42.17 -12.29
N PRO A 30 14.57 -41.79 -13.33
CA PRO A 30 14.75 -40.53 -14.02
C PRO A 30 14.47 -39.34 -13.09
N GLY A 31 15.40 -38.39 -13.03
CA GLY A 31 15.28 -37.17 -12.23
C GLY A 31 15.55 -37.33 -10.73
N LEU A 32 15.64 -38.55 -10.20
CA LEU A 32 15.96 -38.78 -8.79
C LEU A 32 17.47 -38.64 -8.56
N GLU A 33 17.83 -37.99 -7.45
CA GLU A 33 19.23 -37.84 -7.05
C GLU A 33 19.49 -38.35 -5.65
N LEU A 34 20.74 -38.70 -5.40
CA LEU A 34 21.20 -39.34 -4.18
C LEU A 34 22.41 -38.56 -3.65
N VAL A 35 22.42 -38.25 -2.36
CA VAL A 35 23.51 -37.51 -1.72
C VAL A 35 23.80 -38.07 -0.33
N ASN A 36 25.09 -38.11 0.02
CA ASN A 36 25.52 -38.45 1.37
C ASN A 36 25.39 -37.22 2.29
N VAL A 37 24.86 -37.37 3.51
CA VAL A 37 24.71 -36.29 4.51
C VAL A 37 26.01 -35.54 4.79
N ARG A 38 27.13 -36.25 4.87
CA ARG A 38 28.43 -35.63 5.17
C ARG A 38 28.94 -34.76 4.02
N ARG A 39 28.40 -34.96 2.81
CA ARG A 39 28.82 -34.30 1.57
C ARG A 39 27.62 -33.68 0.84
N LEU A 40 26.79 -32.94 1.59
CA LEU A 40 25.66 -32.21 1.03
C LEU A 40 26.12 -31.15 0.03
N ASN A 41 25.60 -31.24 -1.20
CA ASN A 41 25.95 -30.32 -2.28
C ASN A 41 24.83 -29.28 -2.48
N LEU A 42 25.20 -28.00 -2.43
CA LEU A 42 24.29 -26.89 -2.66
C LEU A 42 23.65 -26.93 -4.06
N LEU A 43 24.38 -27.36 -5.08
CA LEU A 43 23.85 -27.42 -6.46
C LEU A 43 22.71 -28.42 -6.62
N GLN A 44 22.65 -29.43 -5.74
CA GLN A 44 21.60 -30.43 -5.72
C GLN A 44 20.46 -30.02 -4.77
N LEU A 45 20.76 -29.34 -3.66
CA LEU A 45 19.74 -28.80 -2.75
C LEU A 45 18.93 -27.66 -3.38
N ALA A 46 19.60 -26.76 -4.11
CA ALA A 46 19.02 -25.57 -4.71
C ALA A 46 19.34 -25.46 -6.22
N PRO A 47 18.80 -26.37 -7.06
CA PRO A 47 19.08 -26.37 -8.49
C PRO A 47 18.56 -25.09 -9.14
N GLY A 48 19.45 -24.38 -9.86
CA GLY A 48 19.12 -23.10 -10.47
C GLY A 48 18.92 -21.95 -9.48
N GLY A 49 19.30 -22.13 -8.21
CA GLY A 49 19.17 -21.10 -7.17
C GLY A 49 17.79 -21.07 -6.48
N HIS A 50 16.90 -22.03 -6.76
CA HIS A 50 15.60 -22.12 -6.09
C HIS A 50 15.71 -22.90 -4.78
N LEU A 51 15.19 -22.35 -3.69
CA LEU A 51 15.10 -23.01 -2.39
C LEU A 51 13.91 -23.98 -2.34
N GLY A 52 14.00 -25.00 -1.48
CA GLY A 52 12.87 -25.89 -1.19
C GLY A 52 12.70 -27.07 -2.17
N ARG A 53 13.78 -27.78 -2.49
CA ARG A 53 13.68 -29.07 -3.18
C ARG A 53 13.01 -30.11 -2.28
N PHE A 54 12.20 -31.01 -2.86
CA PHE A 54 11.63 -32.14 -2.12
C PHE A 54 12.72 -33.16 -1.78
N ILE A 55 12.94 -33.38 -0.49
CA ILE A 55 14.02 -34.21 0.05
C ILE A 55 13.44 -35.36 0.87
N ILE A 56 13.97 -36.57 0.66
CA ILE A 56 13.66 -37.78 1.43
C ILE A 56 14.88 -38.11 2.29
N TRP A 57 14.69 -38.16 3.61
CA TRP A 57 15.76 -38.45 4.57
C TRP A 57 15.66 -39.88 5.08
N THR A 58 16.78 -40.59 5.17
CA THR A 58 16.85 -41.79 6.02
C THR A 58 16.95 -41.39 7.50
N LYS A 59 16.48 -42.25 8.40
CA LYS A 59 16.53 -41.98 9.85
C LYS A 59 17.95 -41.66 10.34
N SER A 60 18.93 -42.47 9.94
CA SER A 60 20.34 -42.27 10.31
C SER A 60 20.92 -40.99 9.72
N ALA A 61 20.49 -40.62 8.50
CA ALA A 61 20.90 -39.39 7.88
C ALA A 61 20.40 -38.14 8.62
N PHE A 62 19.14 -38.19 9.05
CA PHE A 62 18.51 -37.10 9.78
C PHE A 62 19.14 -36.88 11.16
N ALA A 63 19.45 -37.97 11.88
CA ALA A 63 20.12 -37.89 13.18
C ALA A 63 21.53 -37.26 13.09
N LEU A 64 22.28 -37.55 12.03
CA LEU A 64 23.64 -37.04 11.85
C LEU A 64 23.71 -35.52 11.61
N LEU A 65 22.62 -34.88 11.18
CA LEU A 65 22.60 -33.44 10.91
C LEU A 65 22.93 -32.60 12.15
N ASP A 66 22.45 -33.02 13.32
CA ASP A 66 22.67 -32.32 14.59
C ASP A 66 24.16 -32.34 14.96
N GLU A 67 24.83 -33.49 14.81
CA GLU A 67 26.29 -33.60 14.99
C GLU A 67 27.08 -32.80 13.93
N LEU A 68 26.54 -32.71 12.72
CA LEU A 68 27.23 -32.07 11.59
C LEU A 68 27.22 -30.55 11.66
N TYR A 69 26.11 -29.96 12.08
CA TYR A 69 25.91 -28.52 12.10
C TYR A 69 25.84 -27.93 13.52
N GLY A 70 25.52 -28.73 14.53
CA GLY A 70 25.23 -28.26 15.89
C GLY A 70 23.83 -27.66 15.99
N THR A 71 23.58 -27.03 17.14
CA THR A 71 22.39 -26.24 17.41
C THR A 71 22.77 -24.78 17.66
N TYR A 72 21.78 -23.93 17.97
CA TYR A 72 22.07 -22.57 18.43
C TYR A 72 22.70 -22.52 19.84
N GLU A 73 22.61 -23.61 20.60
CA GLU A 73 23.12 -23.71 21.97
C GLU A 73 24.43 -24.52 22.05
N ALA A 74 24.60 -25.52 21.17
CA ALA A 74 25.74 -26.42 21.15
C ALA A 74 26.54 -26.33 19.82
N PRO A 75 27.88 -26.26 19.87
CA PRO A 75 28.71 -26.17 18.66
C PRO A 75 28.67 -27.47 17.85
N ALA A 76 29.02 -27.38 16.56
CA ALA A 76 29.10 -28.54 15.68
C ALA A 76 30.22 -29.50 16.11
N ALA A 77 29.93 -30.81 16.14
CA ALA A 77 30.92 -31.82 16.50
C ALA A 77 31.82 -32.19 15.32
N LEU A 78 31.26 -32.32 14.12
CA LEU A 78 32.00 -32.78 12.94
C LEU A 78 32.66 -31.65 12.15
N LYS A 79 32.10 -30.44 12.18
CA LYS A 79 32.64 -29.28 11.47
C LYS A 79 33.44 -28.41 12.42
N LYS A 80 34.75 -28.34 12.19
CA LYS A 80 35.66 -27.52 12.96
C LYS A 80 35.31 -26.03 12.82
N ASP A 81 35.28 -25.32 13.95
CA ASP A 81 35.07 -23.88 14.05
C ASP A 81 33.80 -23.37 13.31
N TYR A 82 32.78 -24.23 13.22
CA TYR A 82 31.51 -23.91 12.58
C TYR A 82 30.41 -23.69 13.62
N VAL A 83 29.65 -22.62 13.44
CA VAL A 83 28.46 -22.27 14.24
C VAL A 83 27.34 -21.90 13.28
N LEU A 84 26.08 -22.19 13.65
CA LEU A 84 24.94 -21.78 12.85
C LEU A 84 24.87 -20.25 12.74
N PRO A 85 24.60 -19.70 11.55
CA PRO A 85 24.36 -18.27 11.40
C PRO A 85 23.18 -17.80 12.27
N ALA A 86 23.41 -16.74 13.04
CA ALA A 86 22.36 -16.11 13.84
C ALA A 86 21.34 -15.41 12.95
N HIS A 87 20.06 -15.53 13.29
CA HIS A 87 18.98 -14.78 12.64
C HIS A 87 19.01 -13.30 13.06
N ILE A 88 18.63 -12.41 12.13
CA ILE A 88 18.49 -10.98 12.42
C ILE A 88 17.27 -10.71 13.32
N MET A 89 16.19 -11.46 13.12
CA MET A 89 14.94 -11.34 13.88
C MET A 89 14.59 -12.69 14.52
N THR A 90 14.32 -12.70 15.83
CA THR A 90 13.97 -13.93 16.55
C THR A 90 12.61 -14.49 16.15
N ASN A 91 11.62 -13.61 15.90
CA ASN A 91 10.32 -14.01 15.39
C ASN A 91 10.06 -13.32 14.03
N PRO A 92 9.89 -14.08 12.94
CA PRO A 92 9.61 -13.52 11.62
C PRO A 92 8.14 -13.08 11.43
N ASP A 93 7.22 -13.45 12.33
CA ASP A 93 5.81 -13.07 12.24
C ASP A 93 5.59 -11.62 12.68
N VAL A 94 5.88 -10.72 11.76
CA VAL A 94 5.72 -9.27 11.94
C VAL A 94 4.25 -8.91 12.17
N ALA A 95 3.30 -9.61 11.55
CA ALA A 95 1.87 -9.30 11.71
C ALA A 95 1.40 -9.57 13.14
N ARG A 96 1.81 -10.71 13.71
CA ARG A 96 1.54 -11.01 15.13
C ARG A 96 2.19 -9.99 16.05
N LEU A 97 3.44 -9.61 15.80
CA LEU A 97 4.13 -8.60 16.61
C LEU A 97 3.40 -7.26 16.56
N ILE A 98 3.07 -6.76 15.37
CA ILE A 98 2.35 -5.49 15.20
C ILE A 98 1.01 -5.52 15.94
N ASN A 99 0.28 -6.63 15.89
CA ASN A 99 -1.04 -6.76 16.49
C ASN A 99 -1.01 -7.17 17.97
N SER A 100 0.16 -7.24 18.60
CA SER A 100 0.28 -7.50 20.03
C SER A 100 -0.24 -6.33 20.87
N ASP A 101 -0.76 -6.62 22.06
CA ASP A 101 -1.36 -5.61 22.95
C ASP A 101 -0.33 -4.58 23.41
N GLU A 102 0.91 -5.01 23.61
CA GLU A 102 2.04 -4.15 24.00
C GLU A 102 2.31 -3.07 22.95
N ILE A 103 2.22 -3.42 21.66
CA ILE A 103 2.41 -2.46 20.57
C ILE A 103 1.12 -1.65 20.36
N GLN A 104 -0.03 -2.31 20.27
CA GLN A 104 -1.30 -1.65 19.96
C GLN A 104 -1.77 -0.68 21.04
N SER A 105 -1.41 -0.90 22.31
CA SER A 105 -1.73 0.03 23.41
C SER A 105 -1.00 1.37 23.31
N VAL A 106 0.17 1.41 22.66
CA VAL A 106 0.99 2.62 22.49
C VAL A 106 0.77 3.27 21.12
N VAL A 107 0.39 2.50 20.10
CA VAL A 107 0.17 2.99 18.75
C VAL A 107 -1.00 3.97 18.71
N ARG A 108 -0.80 5.08 17.98
CA ARG A 108 -1.87 6.07 17.75
C ARG A 108 -2.97 5.43 16.91
N PRO A 109 -4.26 5.72 17.19
CA PRO A 109 -5.35 5.23 16.37
C PRO A 109 -5.17 5.67 14.92
N ALA A 110 -5.53 4.79 13.99
CA ALA A 110 -5.47 5.11 12.58
C ALA A 110 -6.34 6.34 12.27
N GLY A 111 -5.76 7.34 11.63
CA GLY A 111 -6.51 8.53 11.19
C GLY A 111 -7.66 8.15 10.26
N GLY A 112 -8.69 9.01 10.21
CA GLY A 112 -9.81 8.82 9.30
C GLY A 112 -9.34 8.67 7.85
N LYS A 113 -10.01 7.81 7.07
CA LYS A 113 -9.70 7.60 5.65
C LYS A 113 -9.92 8.89 4.85
N HIS A 114 -8.87 9.69 4.69
CA HIS A 114 -8.91 10.88 3.87
C HIS A 114 -8.89 10.50 2.39
N HIS A 115 -10.08 10.44 1.78
CA HIS A 115 -10.20 10.36 0.34
C HIS A 115 -9.89 11.74 -0.25
N LYS A 116 -8.61 11.99 -0.56
CA LYS A 116 -8.24 13.13 -1.39
C LYS A 116 -8.89 12.90 -2.75
N ARG A 117 -9.85 13.76 -3.13
CA ARG A 117 -10.39 13.79 -4.50
C ARG A 117 -9.64 14.89 -5.26
N PRO A 118 -8.47 14.62 -5.84
CA PRO A 118 -7.62 15.65 -6.44
C PRO A 118 -8.30 16.35 -7.62
N PHE A 119 -9.18 15.65 -8.35
CA PHE A 119 -9.81 16.16 -9.57
C PHE A 119 -11.32 16.41 -9.43
N THR A 120 -11.76 17.00 -8.32
CA THR A 120 -13.15 17.49 -8.26
C THR A 120 -13.29 18.78 -9.05
N GLN A 121 -14.24 18.82 -9.98
CA GLN A 121 -14.60 20.05 -10.67
C GLN A 121 -15.04 21.11 -9.64
N LYS A 122 -14.33 22.26 -9.61
CA LYS A 122 -14.71 23.41 -8.80
C LYS A 122 -16.00 24.01 -9.37
N LYS A 123 -17.13 23.75 -8.70
CA LYS A 123 -18.44 24.29 -9.08
C LYS A 123 -18.52 25.77 -8.70
N ASN A 124 -19.00 26.62 -9.60
CA ASN A 124 -19.14 28.06 -9.36
C ASN A 124 -20.25 28.34 -8.32
N PRO A 125 -19.96 28.96 -7.16
CA PRO A 125 -20.95 29.26 -6.12
C PRO A 125 -22.04 30.23 -6.56
N LEU A 126 -21.74 31.21 -7.40
CA LEU A 126 -22.72 32.21 -7.84
C LEU A 126 -23.80 31.61 -8.75
N LYS A 127 -23.47 30.53 -9.46
CA LYS A 127 -24.41 29.77 -10.30
C LYS A 127 -25.00 28.56 -9.58
N ASN A 128 -24.29 27.96 -8.62
CA ASN A 128 -24.72 26.76 -7.91
C ASN A 128 -25.10 27.07 -6.45
N GLN A 129 -26.40 27.04 -6.19
CA GLN A 129 -26.92 27.43 -4.88
C GLN A 129 -26.46 26.55 -3.72
N GLY A 130 -26.32 25.24 -3.94
CA GLY A 130 -25.84 24.33 -2.91
C GLY A 130 -24.41 24.63 -2.48
N VAL A 131 -23.56 25.04 -3.43
CA VAL A 131 -22.17 25.42 -3.15
C VAL A 131 -22.13 26.78 -2.44
N MET A 132 -22.93 27.76 -2.86
CA MET A 132 -23.02 29.05 -2.16
C MET A 132 -23.47 28.88 -0.72
N ASN A 133 -24.48 28.05 -0.47
CA ASN A 133 -24.99 27.79 0.88
C ASN A 133 -23.96 27.09 1.77
N ARG A 134 -23.16 26.18 1.19
CA ARG A 134 -22.07 25.52 1.90
C ARG A 134 -20.95 26.51 2.28
N LEU A 135 -20.67 27.49 1.42
CA LEU A 135 -19.65 28.51 1.66
C LEU A 135 -20.13 29.63 2.58
N ASN A 136 -21.38 30.08 2.40
CA ASN A 136 -22.01 31.14 3.17
C ASN A 136 -23.47 30.74 3.51
N PRO A 137 -23.73 30.27 4.74
CA PRO A 137 -25.07 29.87 5.16
C PRO A 137 -26.08 31.04 5.19
N TYR A 138 -25.60 32.28 5.42
CA TYR A 138 -26.45 33.47 5.45
C TYR A 138 -26.98 33.88 4.06
N ALA A 139 -26.37 33.38 2.99
CA ALA A 139 -26.82 33.63 1.62
C ALA A 139 -28.26 33.14 1.36
N GLN A 140 -28.73 32.13 2.11
CA GLN A 140 -30.13 31.67 2.04
C GLN A 140 -31.10 32.73 2.58
N VAL A 141 -30.76 33.35 3.70
CA VAL A 141 -31.59 34.36 4.36
C VAL A 141 -31.70 35.60 3.50
N LEU A 142 -30.56 36.10 2.98
CA LEU A 142 -30.53 37.26 2.09
C LEU A 142 -31.38 37.05 0.84
N ARG A 143 -31.22 35.91 0.16
CA ARG A 143 -32.03 35.63 -1.03
C ARG A 143 -33.51 35.51 -0.69
N ARG A 144 -33.87 34.88 0.43
CA ARG A 144 -35.26 34.77 0.88
C ARG A 144 -35.86 36.15 1.19
N ALA A 145 -35.12 37.01 1.87
CA ALA A 145 -35.54 38.38 2.15
C ALA A 145 -35.75 39.18 0.86
N GLU A 146 -34.88 38.99 -0.13
CA GLU A 146 -34.99 39.64 -1.43
C GLU A 146 -36.19 39.14 -2.25
N ILE A 147 -36.49 37.83 -2.23
CA ILE A 147 -37.71 37.27 -2.83
C ILE A 147 -38.97 37.84 -2.17
N ILE A 148 -39.00 37.92 -0.84
CA ILE A 148 -40.15 38.51 -0.12
C ILE A 148 -40.30 39.99 -0.47
N LYS A 149 -39.19 40.73 -0.57
CA LYS A 149 -39.17 42.15 -0.95
C LYS A 149 -39.67 42.35 -2.39
N SER A 150 -39.21 41.53 -3.34
CA SER A 150 -39.60 41.63 -4.74
C SER A 150 -41.06 41.23 -5.00
N GLN A 151 -41.58 40.22 -4.29
CA GLN A 151 -43.01 39.86 -4.32
C GLN A 151 -43.90 40.97 -3.76
N LYS A 152 -43.41 41.72 -2.76
CA LYS A 152 -44.11 42.90 -2.24
C LYS A 152 -44.12 44.05 -3.25
N THR A 153 -43.00 44.35 -3.92
CA THR A 153 -42.94 45.43 -4.93
C THR A 153 -43.66 45.07 -6.23
N GLY A 154 -43.69 43.81 -6.65
CA GLY A 154 -44.47 43.36 -7.81
C GLY A 154 -45.99 43.46 -7.62
N LYS A 155 -46.47 43.52 -6.37
CA LYS A 155 -47.86 43.85 -6.04
C LYS A 155 -48.13 45.36 -5.90
N VAL A 156 -47.07 46.18 -5.84
CA VAL A 156 -47.15 47.64 -5.67
C VAL A 156 -46.50 48.32 -6.88
N THR A 157 -47.16 48.23 -8.03
CA THR A 157 -46.93 49.15 -9.16
C THR A 157 -48.23 49.88 -9.49
N LYS A 158 -48.63 50.75 -8.57
CA LYS A 158 -49.22 52.07 -8.86
C LYS A 158 -48.71 53.02 -7.78
N THR A 159 -47.49 53.50 -7.93
CA THR A 159 -47.04 54.69 -7.22
C THR A 159 -46.38 55.61 -8.23
N GLU A 160 -46.98 56.78 -8.35
CA GLU A 160 -46.71 57.80 -9.35
C GLU A 160 -45.24 58.21 -9.36
N LYS A 161 -44.64 58.29 -10.55
CA LYS A 161 -43.34 58.94 -10.73
C LYS A 161 -43.49 60.41 -10.33
N LYS A 162 -43.01 60.80 -9.14
CA LYS A 162 -42.71 62.21 -8.86
C LYS A 162 -41.71 62.68 -9.91
N LYS A 163 -42.15 63.57 -10.81
CA LYS A 163 -41.29 64.26 -11.78
C LYS A 163 -40.16 64.94 -11.03
N GLY A 164 -38.94 64.42 -11.17
CA GLY A 164 -37.73 65.06 -10.69
C GLY A 164 -37.53 66.38 -11.44
N THR A 165 -37.25 67.42 -10.67
CA THR A 165 -36.89 68.77 -11.11
C THR A 165 -35.83 68.74 -12.21
N SER A 166 -36.09 69.50 -13.27
CA SER A 166 -35.26 69.69 -14.48
C SER A 166 -33.76 69.76 -14.20
N THR A 167 -32.98 69.00 -14.96
CA THR A 167 -31.51 69.08 -15.11
C THR A 167 -31.05 70.35 -15.84
N ALA A 168 -31.64 71.49 -15.53
CA ALA A 168 -31.13 72.80 -15.96
C ALA A 168 -30.34 73.39 -14.80
N ALA A 169 -29.10 73.79 -15.05
CA ALA A 169 -28.31 74.54 -14.08
C ALA A 169 -29.07 75.81 -13.65
N SER A 170 -28.99 76.16 -12.37
CA SER A 170 -29.72 77.31 -11.82
C SER A 170 -29.40 78.59 -12.60
N LYS A 171 -30.39 79.45 -12.86
CA LYS A 171 -30.25 80.66 -13.71
C LYS A 171 -29.02 81.53 -13.34
N LYS A 172 -28.68 81.64 -12.05
CA LYS A 172 -27.48 82.33 -11.55
C LYS A 172 -26.16 81.79 -12.13
N PHE A 173 -26.07 80.49 -12.39
CA PHE A 173 -24.88 79.87 -12.96
C PHE A 173 -24.68 80.27 -14.43
N LEU A 174 -25.77 80.42 -15.18
CA LEU A 174 -25.72 80.85 -16.59
C LEU A 174 -25.39 82.33 -16.73
N GLU A 175 -25.86 83.19 -15.82
CA GLU A 175 -25.53 84.62 -15.82
C GLU A 175 -24.04 84.89 -15.59
N ILE A 176 -23.40 84.16 -14.66
CA ILE A 176 -21.97 84.28 -14.38
C ILE A 176 -21.15 83.85 -15.61
N LEU A 177 -21.56 82.78 -16.29
CA LEU A 177 -20.84 82.21 -17.42
C LEU A 177 -20.82 83.14 -18.64
N HIS A 178 -21.88 83.94 -18.86
CA HIS A 178 -21.97 84.87 -19.99
C HIS A 178 -21.40 86.27 -19.70
N SER A 179 -20.89 86.51 -18.50
CA SER A 179 -20.30 87.79 -18.08
C SER A 179 -18.77 87.86 -18.15
N ALA A 180 -18.11 86.80 -18.64
CA ALA A 180 -16.67 86.70 -18.89
C ALA A 180 -16.39 86.61 -20.39
#